data_AF-A0A9E3SE38-F1
#
_entry.id   AF-A0A9E3SE38-F1
#
_cell.length_a   1.000
_cell.length_b   1.000
_cell.length_c   1.000
_cell.angle_alpha   90.00
_cell.angle_beta   90.00
_cell.angle_gamma   90.00
#
_symmetry.space_group_name_H-M   'P 1'
#
loop_
_entity.id
_entity.type
_entity.pdbx_description
1 polymer ?
#
loop_
_entity_poly.entity_id
_entity_poly.type
_entity_poly.pdbx_seq_one_letter_code
_entity_poly.pdbx_strand_id
1 'polypeptide(L)' 'MKAIEIHSKTDKAAYLRIKYKLNRFNRKARILILLEDDSSEKDEEAIWINSISNNPAFDFLKDISEDVYSLKDEEPFNH' A
#
# COMPACT_ATOMS: atom_id res chain seq x y z
N MET A 1 -27.81 -9.87 7.48
CA MET A 1 -27.43 -8.71 6.62
C MET A 1 -27.08 -9.26 5.24
N LYS A 2 -27.37 -8.54 4.14
CA LYS A 2 -27.04 -8.99 2.78
C LYS A 2 -26.05 -8.00 2.17
N ALA A 3 -24.86 -8.47 1.82
CA ALA A 3 -23.87 -7.68 1.09
C ALA A 3 -24.29 -7.58 -0.39
N ILE A 4 -24.06 -6.42 -0.99
CA ILE A 4 -24.26 -6.17 -2.42
C ILE A 4 -22.94 -5.57 -2.92
N GLU A 5 -22.27 -6.30 -3.79
CA GLU A 5 -21.07 -5.82 -4.48
C GLU A 5 -21.48 -5.10 -5.77
N ILE A 6 -20.87 -3.93 -6.01
CA ILE A 6 -21.16 -3.09 -7.17
C ILE A 6 -19.83 -2.70 -7.81
N HIS A 7 -19.54 -3.25 -8.98
CA HIS A 7 -18.41 -2.80 -9.78
C HIS A 7 -18.73 -1.46 -10.42
N SER A 8 -17.97 -0.43 -10.07
CA SER A 8 -18.08 0.90 -10.67
C SER A 8 -16.72 1.57 -10.77
N LYS A 9 -16.64 2.62 -11.58
CA LYS A 9 -15.46 3.49 -11.71
C LYS A 9 -15.82 4.90 -11.28
N THR A 10 -14.82 5.63 -10.80
CA THR A 10 -14.93 7.07 -10.60
C THR A 10 -15.09 7.78 -11.93
N ASP A 11 -15.79 8.91 -11.93
CA ASP A 11 -15.89 9.77 -13.10
C ASP A 11 -14.68 10.72 -13.23
N LYS A 12 -14.71 11.61 -14.23
CA LYS A 12 -13.63 12.57 -14.50
C LYS A 12 -13.38 13.57 -13.36
N ALA A 13 -14.32 13.73 -12.44
CA ALA A 13 -14.20 14.59 -11.26
C ALA A 13 -14.02 13.77 -9.97
N ALA A 14 -13.61 12.50 -10.10
CA ALA A 14 -13.33 11.56 -9.01
C ALA A 14 -14.57 11.13 -8.18
N TYR A 15 -15.79 11.33 -8.68
CA TYR A 15 -16.98 10.87 -7.96
C TYR A 15 -17.29 9.41 -8.26
N LEU A 16 -17.53 8.61 -7.21
CA LEU A 16 -18.01 7.23 -7.34
C LEU A 16 -19.47 7.22 -7.77
N ARG A 17 -19.75 6.71 -8.97
CA ARG A 17 -21.10 6.67 -9.52
C ARG A 17 -21.78 5.32 -9.25
N ILE A 18 -22.75 5.30 -8.34
CA ILE A 18 -23.51 4.07 -8.02
C ILE A 18 -24.85 4.09 -8.77
N LYS A 19 -24.89 3.52 -9.98
CA LYS A 19 -26.14 3.34 -10.75
C LYS A 19 -26.82 2.01 -10.41
N TYR A 20 -27.12 1.78 -9.13
CA TYR A 20 -27.79 0.56 -8.67
C TYR A 20 -29.07 0.89 -7.92
N LYS A 21 -30.21 0.39 -8.42
CA LYS A 21 -31.50 0.58 -7.77
C LYS A 21 -31.70 -0.48 -6.69
N LEU A 22 -31.65 -0.05 -5.42
CA LEU A 22 -32.08 -0.89 -4.32
C LEU A 22 -33.61 -1.00 -4.41
N ASN A 23 -34.13 -2.13 -4.92
CA ASN A 23 -35.56 -2.47 -4.95
C ASN A 23 -36.10 -2.77 -3.54
N ARG A 24 -35.85 -1.84 -2.60
CA ARG A 24 -36.15 -1.89 -1.17
C ARG A 24 -36.52 -0.48 -0.75
N PHE A 25 -37.73 -0.28 -0.24
CA PHE A 25 -38.23 1.02 0.18
C PHE A 25 -38.09 1.18 1.70
N ASN A 26 -37.71 2.36 2.15
CA ASN A 26 -37.65 2.77 3.56
C ASN A 26 -36.89 1.79 4.49
N ARG A 27 -35.68 1.39 4.12
CA ARG A 27 -34.80 0.51 4.93
C ARG A 27 -33.46 1.19 5.21
N LYS A 28 -32.91 0.95 6.40
CA LYS A 28 -31.54 1.36 6.75
C LYS A 28 -30.54 0.57 5.92
N ALA A 29 -29.58 1.26 5.30
CA ALA A 29 -28.49 0.65 4.55
C ALA A 29 -27.15 1.22 5.03
N ARG A 30 -26.09 0.41 4.93
CA ARG A 30 -24.69 0.82 5.14
C ARG A 30 -23.93 0.55 3.84
N ILE A 31 -23.11 1.49 3.41
CA ILE A 31 -22.24 1.37 2.25
C ILE A 31 -20.82 1.16 2.75
N LEU A 32 -20.12 0.16 2.22
CA LEU A 32 -18.68 -0.03 2.40
C LEU A 32 -18.02 0.23 1.05
N ILE A 33 -17.04 1.13 1.01
CA ILE A 33 -16.25 1.45 -0.17
C ILE A 33 -14.84 0.94 0.11
N LEU A 34 -14.33 0.08 -0.76
CA LEU A 34 -12.96 -0.40 -0.75
C LEU A 34 -12.27 0.21 -1.97
N LEU A 35 -11.16 0.90 -1.76
CA LEU A 35 -10.32 1.46 -2.81
C LEU A 35 -8.95 0.79 -2.70
N GLU A 36 -8.36 0.42 -3.84
CA GLU A 36 -6.96 0.02 -3.89
C GLU A 36 -6.12 1.28 -3.64
N ASP A 37 -5.21 1.19 -2.67
CA ASP A 37 -4.37 2.31 -2.27
C ASP A 37 -3.10 2.30 -3.12
N ASP A 38 -3.23 2.68 -4.40
CA ASP A 38 -2.12 2.67 -5.36
C ASP A 38 -1.03 3.72 -5.01
N SER A 39 -1.34 4.63 -4.08
CA SER A 39 -0.52 5.78 -3.69
C SER A 39 0.15 5.66 -2.33
N SER A 40 -0.36 4.85 -1.39
CA SER A 40 0.20 4.84 -0.02
C SER A 40 1.46 4.00 0.11
N GLU A 41 1.54 2.82 -0.52
CA GLU A 41 2.72 1.94 -0.33
C GLU A 41 4.01 2.53 -0.90
N LYS A 42 3.94 3.14 -2.10
CA LYS A 42 5.13 3.77 -2.72
C LYS A 42 5.56 5.05 -1.99
N ASP A 43 4.60 5.81 -1.47
CA ASP A 43 4.89 7.04 -0.73
C ASP A 43 5.41 6.72 0.68
N GLU A 44 4.87 5.71 1.36
CA GLU A 44 5.31 5.30 2.70
C GLU A 44 6.74 4.74 2.70
N GLU A 45 7.10 3.87 1.75
CA GLU A 45 8.47 3.35 1.65
C GLU A 45 9.46 4.47 1.32
N ALA A 46 9.12 5.37 0.41
CA ALA A 46 9.96 6.52 0.09
C ALA A 46 10.14 7.46 1.30
N ILE A 47 9.09 7.72 2.06
CA ILE A 47 9.13 8.51 3.29
C ILE A 47 10.00 7.81 4.35
N TRP A 48 9.86 6.50 4.50
CA TRP A 48 10.62 5.70 5.46
C TRP A 48 12.12 5.72 5.12
N ILE A 49 12.49 5.43 3.87
CA ILE A 49 13.88 5.47 3.38
C ILE A 49 14.47 6.87 3.56
N ASN A 50 13.74 7.93 3.16
CA ASN A 50 14.22 9.30 3.29
C ASN A 50 14.42 9.72 4.77
N SER A 51 13.55 9.23 5.66
CA SER A 51 13.63 9.53 7.09
C SER A 51 14.81 8.84 7.76
N ILE A 52 15.12 7.60 7.37
CA ILE A 52 16.26 6.85 7.91
C ILE A 52 17.58 7.37 7.33
N SER A 53 17.64 7.61 6.02
CA SER A 53 18.88 8.00 5.33
C SER A 53 19.46 9.33 5.81
N ASN A 54 18.61 10.23 6.33
CA ASN A 54 19.01 11.55 6.83
C ASN A 54 19.09 11.64 8.36
N ASN A 55 18.85 10.55 9.08
CA ASN A 55 18.85 10.56 10.54
C ASN A 55 20.23 10.15 11.09
N PRO A 56 20.93 11.05 11.82
CA PRO A 56 22.28 10.78 12.34
C PRO A 56 22.36 9.57 13.28
N ALA A 57 21.25 9.19 13.92
CA ALA A 57 21.21 7.98 14.76
C ALA A 57 21.52 6.70 13.98
N PHE A 58 21.39 6.72 12.65
CA PHE A 58 21.66 5.60 11.75
C PHE A 58 22.94 5.76 10.93
N ASP A 59 23.81 6.74 11.25
CA ASP A 59 25.07 6.94 10.53
C ASP A 59 26.00 5.73 10.58
N PHE A 60 25.85 4.85 11.59
CA PHE A 60 26.59 3.61 11.70
C PHE A 60 26.36 2.66 10.51
N LEU A 61 25.17 2.69 9.89
CA LEU A 61 24.86 1.87 8.70
C LEU A 61 25.67 2.24 7.46
N LYS A 62 26.46 3.32 7.50
CA LYS A 62 27.41 3.68 6.44
C LYS A 62 28.73 2.94 6.54
N ASP A 63 28.99 2.26 7.65
CA ASP A 63 30.18 1.44 7.84
C ASP A 63 30.01 0.10 7.12
N ILE A 64 31.02 -0.29 6.33
CA ILE A 64 31.02 -1.55 5.57
C ILE A 64 30.97 -2.79 6.48
N SER A 65 31.32 -2.66 7.75
CA SER A 65 31.19 -3.73 8.74
C SER A 65 29.75 -4.04 9.14
N GLU A 66 28.81 -3.11 8.87
CA GLU A 66 27.37 -3.29 9.09
C GLU A 66 26.66 -3.90 7.87
N ASP A 67 27.37 -4.13 6.75
CA ASP A 67 26.81 -4.78 5.57
C ASP A 67 26.49 -6.25 5.87
N VAL A 68 25.22 -6.61 5.73
CA VAL A 68 24.72 -7.97 6.00
C VAL A 68 25.08 -8.95 4.87
N TYR A 69 25.30 -8.44 3.66
CA TYR A 69 25.66 -9.24 2.49
C TYR A 69 26.94 -8.72 1.84
N SER A 70 27.84 -9.64 1.51
CA SER A 70 29.04 -9.40 0.72
C SER A 70 28.90 -10.00 -0.68
N LEU A 71 29.67 -9.48 -1.65
CA LEU A 71 29.74 -10.05 -3.00
C LEU A 71 30.22 -11.50 -3.05
N LYS A 72 30.77 -12.02 -1.95
CA LYS A 72 31.25 -13.40 -1.83
C LYS A 72 30.22 -14.36 -1.24
N ASP A 73 29.09 -13.84 -0.74
CA ASP A 73 28.10 -14.66 -0.05
C ASP A 73 27.29 -15.54 -1.02
N GLU A 74 27.36 -15.25 -2.31
CA GLU A 74 26.75 -16.04 -3.38
C GLU A 74 27.63 -17.21 -3.86
N GLU A 75 28.78 -17.49 -3.22
CA GLU A 75 29.55 -18.68 -3.56
C GLU A 75 28.72 -19.95 -3.27
N PRO A 76 28.40 -20.76 -4.29
CA PRO A 76 27.62 -21.97 -4.09
C PRO A 76 28.39 -22.90 -3.15
N PHE A 77 27.68 -23.53 -2.22
CA PHE A 77 28.25 -24.58 -1.37
C PHE A 77 28.77 -25.70 -2.28
N ASN A 78 30.09 -25.83 -2.38
CA ASN A 78 30.72 -27.00 -3.01
C ASN A 78 30.49 -28.21 -2.11
N HIS A 79 29.44 -28.99 -2.38
CA HIS A 79 29.22 -30.32 -1.85
C HIS A 79 29.96 -31.39 -2.66
#